data_AF-A0A925UZM4-F1
#
_entry.id   AF-A0A925UZM4-F1
#
_cell.length_a   1.000
_cell.length_b   1.000
_cell.length_c   1.000
_cell.angle_alpha   90.00
_cell.angle_beta   90.00
_cell.angle_gamma   90.00
#
_symmetry.space_group_name_H-M   'P 1'
#
loop_
_entity.id
_entity.type
_entity.pdbx_description
1 polymer ?
#
loop_
_entity_poly.entity_id
_entity_poly.type
_entity_poly.pdbx_seq_one_letter_code
_entity_poly.pdbx_strand_id
1 'polypeptide(L)'
;MLRRAWLPFVLSLGAAVATPSSASASDLRFNVTAAGNVTATGNTLGLSKQMNLNGPGTEDSIGTFVTLDLTSTDTHPANPGNPWFDGTTELWEEGWSAADLALPFESEVLYAELVWGGSTYYGVEDVRESLDVPVELGFGLDVIEVEPDPLTALEVDETSAQGFFARYYMRTADVTEFVAAHGAGAYDVAGVPATQDTGINSLNAAGWTLVVAYRNSSEPIRNLTVFVGGSFVDEESTEDYTFAGFCTPPMGEFDGYAVVSAIEGDADLTGDGLAIAETDAGPFVDLVGPNNPVDNFFASQINDPDGN
;
A
#
# COMPACT_ATOMS: atom_id res chain seq x y z
N MET A 1 55.70 53.41 -16.97
CA MET A 1 55.37 52.28 -17.87
C MET A 1 54.39 51.38 -17.14
N LEU A 2 53.22 51.16 -17.74
CA LEU A 2 52.01 50.64 -17.10
C LEU A 2 52.24 49.29 -16.39
N ARG A 3 51.98 49.25 -15.08
CA ARG A 3 51.82 48.00 -14.32
C ARG A 3 50.38 47.51 -14.49
N ARG A 4 50.20 46.37 -15.16
CA ARG A 4 48.94 45.63 -15.24
C ARG A 4 48.59 45.10 -13.85
N ALA A 5 47.50 45.61 -13.25
CA ALA A 5 46.86 45.00 -12.11
C ALA A 5 45.99 43.83 -12.60
N TRP A 6 46.25 42.63 -12.09
CA TRP A 6 45.39 41.46 -12.30
C TRP A 6 44.41 41.41 -11.13
N LEU A 7 43.11 41.52 -11.40
CA LEU A 7 42.06 41.20 -10.44
C LEU A 7 42.05 39.67 -10.22
N PRO A 8 42.03 39.16 -8.98
CA PRO A 8 41.71 37.76 -8.74
C PRO A 8 40.21 37.56 -8.95
N PHE A 9 39.87 36.74 -9.95
CA PHE A 9 38.53 36.20 -10.13
C PHE A 9 38.35 35.10 -9.09
N VAL A 10 37.55 35.35 -8.05
CA VAL A 10 37.15 34.33 -7.09
C VAL A 10 36.04 33.53 -7.76
N LEU A 11 36.38 32.36 -8.28
CA LEU A 11 35.41 31.38 -8.76
C LEU A 11 34.80 30.71 -7.52
N SER A 12 33.63 31.18 -7.08
CA SER A 12 32.84 30.49 -6.07
C SER A 12 32.29 29.21 -6.69
N LEU A 13 32.97 28.10 -6.45
CA LEU A 13 32.46 26.77 -6.76
C LEU A 13 31.33 26.49 -5.75
N GLY A 14 30.09 26.81 -6.14
CA GLY A 14 28.91 26.38 -5.41
C GLY A 14 28.85 24.86 -5.51
N ALA A 15 29.22 24.17 -4.44
CA ALA A 15 28.89 22.77 -4.28
C ALA A 15 27.36 22.70 -4.18
N ALA A 16 26.71 22.32 -5.27
CA ALA A 16 25.35 21.82 -5.21
C ALA A 16 25.41 20.60 -4.28
N VAL A 17 24.92 20.76 -3.06
CA VAL A 17 24.57 19.63 -2.22
C VAL A 17 23.35 19.02 -2.91
N ALA A 18 23.59 18.03 -3.77
CA ALA A 18 22.55 17.09 -4.13
C ALA A 18 22.21 16.38 -2.81
N THR A 19 21.07 16.75 -2.22
CA THR A 19 20.40 15.87 -1.27
C THR A 19 20.09 14.58 -2.04
N PRO A 20 20.56 13.42 -1.58
CA PRO A 20 20.10 12.17 -2.17
C PRO A 20 18.57 12.15 -2.02
N SER A 21 17.84 12.08 -3.13
CA SER A 21 16.47 11.56 -3.09
C SER A 21 16.63 10.10 -2.73
N SER A 22 15.98 9.67 -1.65
CA SER A 22 15.81 8.26 -1.34
C SER A 22 14.88 7.67 -2.38
N ALA A 23 15.43 7.28 -3.53
CA ALA A 23 14.80 6.25 -4.35
C ALA A 23 14.77 5.00 -3.46
N SER A 24 13.63 4.78 -2.79
CA SER A 24 13.36 3.56 -2.04
C SER A 24 13.29 2.44 -3.06
N ALA A 25 14.44 1.78 -3.29
CA ALA A 25 14.57 0.79 -4.34
C ALA A 25 13.62 -0.37 -4.02
N SER A 26 12.69 -0.64 -4.92
CA SER A 26 11.81 -1.79 -4.79
C SER A 26 12.63 -3.08 -4.96
N ASP A 27 12.49 -3.99 -4.01
CA ASP A 27 13.17 -5.28 -3.99
C ASP A 27 12.48 -6.24 -4.94
N LEU A 28 13.23 -6.84 -5.85
CA LEU A 28 12.74 -7.92 -6.69
C LEU A 28 12.58 -9.19 -5.85
N ARG A 29 11.33 -9.55 -5.54
CA ARG A 29 11.00 -10.71 -4.70
C ARG A 29 10.76 -11.98 -5.52
N PHE A 30 10.12 -11.82 -6.68
CA PHE A 30 9.76 -12.95 -7.53
C PHE A 30 9.87 -12.59 -9.01
N ASN A 31 10.44 -13.50 -9.81
CA ASN A 31 10.48 -13.38 -11.26
C ASN A 31 10.44 -14.77 -11.92
N VAL A 32 9.47 -14.98 -12.80
CA VAL A 32 9.42 -16.19 -13.64
C VAL A 32 8.72 -15.91 -14.95
N THR A 33 9.07 -16.66 -16.00
CA THR A 33 8.28 -16.71 -17.23
C THR A 33 7.39 -17.96 -17.20
N ALA A 34 6.07 -17.77 -17.16
CA ALA A 34 5.09 -18.86 -17.09
C ALA A 34 3.76 -18.45 -17.75
N ALA A 35 2.96 -19.45 -18.15
CA ALA A 35 1.55 -19.23 -18.49
C ALA A 35 0.78 -18.92 -17.21
N GLY A 36 0.23 -17.72 -17.06
CA GLY A 36 -0.35 -17.27 -15.79
C GLY A 36 -0.40 -15.76 -15.66
N ASN A 37 -0.74 -15.26 -14.48
CA ASN A 37 -0.83 -13.83 -14.20
C ASN A 37 -0.42 -13.50 -12.74
N VAL A 38 -0.31 -12.21 -12.43
CA VAL A 38 -0.28 -11.69 -11.06
C VAL A 38 -1.64 -11.08 -10.75
N THR A 39 -2.17 -11.36 -9.57
CA THR A 39 -3.42 -10.79 -9.05
C THR A 39 -3.22 -10.34 -7.61
N ALA A 40 -4.19 -9.63 -7.03
CA ALA A 40 -4.22 -9.34 -5.61
C ALA A 40 -5.62 -9.41 -5.02
N THR A 41 -5.68 -9.59 -3.70
CA THR A 41 -6.84 -9.30 -2.87
C THR A 41 -6.38 -8.48 -1.66
N GLY A 42 -7.29 -7.97 -0.84
CA GLY A 42 -6.94 -7.08 0.27
C GLY A 42 -8.15 -6.30 0.77
N ASN A 43 -7.99 -5.65 1.92
CA ASN A 43 -9.03 -4.85 2.52
C ASN A 43 -8.44 -3.78 3.43
N THR A 44 -9.21 -2.72 3.67
CA THR A 44 -8.93 -1.76 4.74
C THR A 44 -9.21 -2.41 6.10
N LEU A 45 -8.66 -1.82 7.16
CA LEU A 45 -8.86 -2.30 8.54
C LEU A 45 -9.64 -1.34 9.41
N GLY A 46 -10.09 -0.22 8.87
CA GLY A 46 -10.88 0.75 9.63
C GLY A 46 -11.94 1.45 8.80
N LEU A 47 -12.81 2.16 9.52
CA LEU A 47 -13.96 2.87 8.97
C LEU A 47 -13.80 4.38 9.16
N SER A 48 -14.21 5.13 8.14
CA SER A 48 -14.29 6.59 8.17
C SER A 48 -15.21 7.09 9.27
N LYS A 49 -14.77 8.13 9.97
CA LYS A 49 -15.46 8.65 11.16
C LYS A 49 -16.21 9.93 10.92
N GLN A 50 -17.01 10.30 11.90
CA GLN A 50 -17.58 11.62 12.05
C GLN A 50 -16.49 12.60 12.51
N MET A 51 -16.52 13.84 12.00
CA MET A 51 -15.59 14.90 12.39
C MET A 51 -15.40 15.00 13.91
N ASN A 52 -14.17 14.73 14.36
CA ASN A 52 -13.74 14.78 15.76
C ASN A 52 -14.59 13.93 16.73
N LEU A 53 -15.25 12.87 16.26
CA LEU A 53 -16.14 12.05 17.08
C LEU A 53 -16.01 10.56 16.76
N ASN A 54 -16.17 9.72 17.79
CA ASN A 54 -16.20 8.28 17.65
C ASN A 54 -17.57 7.81 17.15
N GLY A 55 -17.73 7.71 15.84
CA GLY A 55 -18.95 7.24 15.21
C GLY A 55 -18.85 7.30 13.69
N PRO A 56 -19.74 6.60 12.97
CA PRO A 56 -19.69 6.56 11.51
C PRO A 56 -19.76 7.94 10.87
N GLY A 57 -18.95 8.18 9.85
CA GLY A 57 -19.00 9.41 9.07
C GLY A 57 -18.23 9.32 7.76
N THR A 58 -17.77 10.46 7.28
CA THR A 58 -17.14 10.62 5.95
C THR A 58 -15.82 11.36 6.04
N GLU A 59 -15.19 11.42 7.22
CA GLU A 59 -13.82 11.93 7.31
C GLU A 59 -12.88 10.81 6.87
N ASP A 60 -11.89 11.15 6.05
CA ASP A 60 -10.94 10.22 5.44
C ASP A 60 -9.85 9.81 6.43
N SER A 61 -10.29 9.24 7.53
CA SER A 61 -9.45 8.82 8.64
C SER A 61 -10.20 7.79 9.45
N ILE A 62 -9.50 6.71 9.77
CA ILE A 62 -10.02 5.68 10.65
C ILE A 62 -10.47 6.31 11.97
N GLY A 63 -11.69 5.98 12.38
CA GLY A 63 -12.13 6.22 13.77
C GLY A 63 -12.70 5.01 14.48
N THR A 64 -12.66 3.84 13.85
CA THR A 64 -12.78 2.55 14.51
C THR A 64 -12.17 1.47 13.61
N PHE A 65 -11.62 0.41 14.19
CA PHE A 65 -11.18 -0.75 13.43
C PHE A 65 -12.36 -1.68 13.15
N VAL A 66 -12.34 -2.36 12.00
CA VAL A 66 -13.28 -3.44 11.72
C VAL A 66 -12.82 -4.73 12.38
N THR A 67 -13.75 -5.58 12.79
CA THR A 67 -13.48 -6.92 13.29
C THR A 67 -14.55 -7.90 12.82
N LEU A 68 -14.19 -9.16 12.61
CA LEU A 68 -15.16 -10.21 12.31
C LEU A 68 -15.88 -10.74 13.56
N ASP A 69 -15.50 -10.30 14.77
CA ASP A 69 -16.35 -10.50 15.95
C ASP A 69 -17.58 -9.60 15.88
N LEU A 70 -18.66 -10.15 15.34
CA LEU A 70 -19.96 -9.49 15.23
C LEU A 70 -20.65 -9.25 16.58
N THR A 71 -19.99 -9.52 17.71
CA THR A 71 -20.45 -9.15 19.05
C THR A 71 -19.67 -7.99 19.65
N SER A 72 -18.57 -7.59 19.03
CA SER A 72 -17.78 -6.42 19.42
C SER A 72 -18.41 -5.13 18.88
N THR A 73 -18.35 -4.08 19.69
CA THR A 73 -18.72 -2.73 19.26
C THR A 73 -17.77 -1.73 19.91
N ASP A 74 -17.19 -0.85 19.11
CA ASP A 74 -16.46 0.31 19.63
C ASP A 74 -17.44 1.27 20.32
N THR A 75 -17.14 1.56 21.59
CA THR A 75 -17.94 2.50 22.39
C THR A 75 -17.09 3.60 23.04
N HIS A 76 -15.82 3.78 22.64
CA HIS A 76 -14.91 4.73 23.26
C HIS A 76 -14.24 5.71 22.28
N PRO A 77 -14.36 7.03 22.52
CA PRO A 77 -15.27 7.66 23.48
C PRO A 77 -16.74 7.38 23.16
N ALA A 78 -17.61 7.43 24.16
CA ALA A 78 -19.03 7.16 23.95
C ALA A 78 -19.66 8.26 23.09
N ASN A 79 -20.34 7.86 22.01
CA ASN A 79 -21.15 8.73 21.16
C ASN A 79 -22.60 8.24 21.05
N PRO A 80 -23.44 8.43 22.09
CA PRO A 80 -24.81 7.93 22.08
C PRO A 80 -25.71 8.51 20.97
N GLY A 81 -25.29 9.61 20.33
CA GLY A 81 -26.02 10.25 19.24
C GLY A 81 -25.79 9.61 17.88
N ASN A 82 -24.65 8.93 17.69
CA ASN A 82 -24.25 8.28 16.44
C ASN A 82 -23.23 7.14 16.74
N PRO A 83 -23.66 6.05 17.40
CA PRO A 83 -22.76 4.97 17.79
C PRO A 83 -22.32 4.13 16.59
N TRP A 84 -21.17 3.47 16.72
CA TRP A 84 -20.77 2.40 15.81
C TRP A 84 -21.72 1.19 15.88
N PHE A 85 -21.69 0.38 14.83
CA PHE A 85 -22.42 -0.87 14.72
C PHE A 85 -21.54 -2.06 15.14
N ASP A 86 -22.15 -3.23 15.33
CA ASP A 86 -21.44 -4.47 15.68
C ASP A 86 -20.38 -4.84 14.62
N GLY A 87 -19.28 -5.50 15.02
CA GLY A 87 -18.13 -5.76 14.15
C GLY A 87 -17.14 -4.59 14.10
N THR A 88 -17.10 -3.77 15.16
CA THR A 88 -16.14 -2.68 15.34
C THR A 88 -15.38 -2.85 16.66
N THR A 89 -14.17 -2.33 16.72
CA THR A 89 -13.35 -2.36 17.94
C THR A 89 -12.42 -1.15 17.99
N GLU A 90 -12.13 -0.69 19.21
CA GLU A 90 -11.19 0.40 19.47
C GLU A 90 -9.72 -0.07 19.51
N LEU A 91 -9.50 -1.39 19.45
CA LEU A 91 -8.20 -2.02 19.61
C LEU A 91 -7.73 -2.59 18.27
N TRP A 92 -6.57 -2.12 17.78
CA TRP A 92 -5.99 -2.66 16.56
C TRP A 92 -5.62 -4.14 16.71
N GLU A 93 -5.32 -4.59 17.94
CA GLU A 93 -5.04 -6.00 18.28
C GLU A 93 -6.25 -6.91 18.02
N GLU A 94 -7.46 -6.37 18.09
CA GLU A 94 -8.72 -7.09 17.83
C GLU A 94 -9.26 -6.80 16.41
N GLY A 95 -8.58 -5.91 15.69
CA GLY A 95 -8.89 -5.52 14.32
C GLY A 95 -8.59 -6.66 13.35
N TRP A 96 -9.57 -6.98 12.50
CA TRP A 96 -9.50 -8.02 11.49
C TRP A 96 -10.38 -7.61 10.32
N SER A 97 -9.87 -7.68 9.09
CA SER A 97 -10.69 -7.64 7.88
C SER A 97 -10.43 -8.83 6.93
N ALA A 98 -11.40 -9.13 6.07
CA ALA A 98 -11.35 -10.26 5.13
C ALA A 98 -11.61 -9.82 3.69
N ALA A 99 -11.02 -10.54 2.74
CA ALA A 99 -11.24 -10.34 1.31
C ALA A 99 -11.13 -11.67 0.54
N ASP A 100 -11.88 -11.80 -0.54
CA ASP A 100 -11.84 -12.98 -1.40
C ASP A 100 -10.68 -12.89 -2.41
N LEU A 101 -9.82 -13.90 -2.41
CA LEU A 101 -8.84 -14.12 -3.47
C LEU A 101 -9.50 -14.89 -4.62
N ALA A 102 -9.66 -14.23 -5.76
CA ALA A 102 -10.10 -14.88 -7.00
C ALA A 102 -8.90 -15.46 -7.77
N LEU A 103 -8.93 -16.77 -8.04
CA LEU A 103 -8.01 -17.42 -8.98
C LEU A 103 -8.80 -18.21 -10.03
N PRO A 104 -8.35 -18.23 -11.30
CA PRO A 104 -8.92 -19.12 -12.30
C PRO A 104 -8.88 -20.59 -11.84
N PHE A 105 -9.85 -21.40 -12.26
CA PHE A 105 -9.86 -22.83 -11.97
C PHE A 105 -8.55 -23.51 -12.43
N GLU A 106 -8.05 -24.45 -11.63
CA GLU A 106 -6.77 -25.16 -11.86
C GLU A 106 -5.51 -24.27 -11.88
N SER A 107 -5.57 -23.12 -11.20
CA SER A 107 -4.36 -22.31 -10.98
C SER A 107 -3.43 -22.92 -9.92
N GLU A 108 -2.12 -22.87 -10.20
CA GLU A 108 -1.04 -23.22 -9.29
C GLU A 108 -0.42 -21.93 -8.75
N VAL A 109 -0.46 -21.70 -7.43
CA VAL A 109 0.22 -20.57 -6.80
C VAL A 109 1.73 -20.78 -6.92
N LEU A 110 2.41 -19.81 -7.52
CA LEU A 110 3.88 -19.81 -7.66
C LEU A 110 4.57 -18.95 -6.61
N TYR A 111 3.89 -17.89 -6.18
CA TYR A 111 4.37 -16.93 -5.20
C TYR A 111 3.20 -16.19 -4.57
N ALA A 112 3.28 -15.89 -3.27
CA ALA A 112 2.37 -14.98 -2.60
C ALA A 112 3.11 -14.11 -1.58
N GLU A 113 2.90 -12.80 -1.63
CA GLU A 113 3.40 -11.83 -0.66
C GLU A 113 2.23 -11.17 0.04
N LEU A 114 2.20 -11.26 1.36
CA LEU A 114 1.32 -10.45 2.19
C LEU A 114 2.01 -9.12 2.46
N VAL A 115 1.32 -8.01 2.24
CA VAL A 115 1.73 -6.64 2.52
C VAL A 115 0.73 -6.04 3.50
N TRP A 116 1.20 -5.39 4.56
CA TRP A 116 0.36 -4.67 5.51
C TRP A 116 1.02 -3.38 5.95
N GLY A 117 0.21 -2.46 6.46
CA GLY A 117 0.71 -1.18 6.93
C GLY A 117 -0.40 -0.32 7.53
N GLY A 118 0.01 0.78 8.12
CA GLY A 118 -0.88 1.72 8.77
C GLY A 118 -0.19 2.98 9.25
N SER A 119 -0.94 3.85 9.91
CA SER A 119 -0.43 5.03 10.60
C SER A 119 0.23 4.64 11.93
N THR A 120 1.37 5.25 12.27
CA THR A 120 2.20 4.81 13.40
C THR A 120 2.05 5.64 14.67
N TYR A 121 1.82 6.95 14.54
CA TYR A 121 1.80 7.85 15.69
C TYR A 121 0.98 9.13 15.46
N TYR A 122 -0.20 9.20 16.08
CA TYR A 122 -1.10 10.34 16.01
C TYR A 122 -1.76 10.60 17.36
N GLY A 123 -1.80 11.88 17.76
CA GLY A 123 -2.34 12.31 19.05
C GLY A 123 -1.67 11.61 20.23
N VAL A 124 -2.41 10.76 20.92
CA VAL A 124 -1.92 9.97 22.07
C VAL A 124 -1.60 8.51 21.75
N GLU A 125 -1.95 8.06 20.55
CA GLU A 125 -1.77 6.68 20.10
C GLU A 125 -0.43 6.52 19.38
N ASP A 126 0.38 5.58 19.86
CA ASP A 126 1.73 5.30 19.35
C ASP A 126 1.92 3.79 19.28
N VAL A 127 1.98 3.26 18.04
CA VAL A 127 2.13 1.82 17.78
C VAL A 127 3.53 1.47 17.29
N ARG A 128 4.50 2.40 17.36
CA ARG A 128 5.86 2.18 16.83
C ARG A 128 6.61 1.03 17.48
N GLU A 129 6.29 0.69 18.73
CA GLU A 129 6.88 -0.48 19.41
C GLU A 129 6.27 -1.82 18.94
N SER A 130 5.18 -1.79 18.17
CA SER A 130 4.44 -2.95 17.69
C SER A 130 4.65 -3.27 16.21
N LEU A 131 5.36 -2.44 15.44
CA LEU A 131 5.46 -2.58 13.98
C LEU A 131 6.10 -3.89 13.51
N ASP A 132 6.91 -4.50 14.36
CA ASP A 132 7.61 -5.76 14.08
C ASP A 132 6.99 -6.97 14.81
N VAL A 133 5.76 -6.81 15.34
CA VAL A 133 4.98 -7.91 15.91
C VAL A 133 4.30 -8.69 14.76
N PRO A 134 4.22 -10.03 14.82
CA PRO A 134 3.52 -10.81 13.81
C PRO A 134 2.06 -10.43 13.69
N VAL A 135 1.56 -10.44 12.46
CA VAL A 135 0.12 -10.38 12.16
C VAL A 135 -0.42 -11.79 11.97
N GLU A 136 -1.74 -11.97 12.05
CA GLU A 136 -2.36 -13.26 11.71
C GLU A 136 -2.82 -13.25 10.25
N LEU A 137 -2.61 -14.36 9.53
CA LEU A 137 -3.21 -14.63 8.22
C LEU A 137 -4.08 -15.88 8.34
N GLY A 138 -5.36 -15.75 8.03
CA GLY A 138 -6.33 -16.83 8.11
C GLY A 138 -6.95 -17.24 6.78
N PHE A 139 -7.40 -18.49 6.75
CA PHE A 139 -8.28 -19.07 5.73
C PHE A 139 -9.30 -19.98 6.43
N GLY A 140 -10.48 -19.44 6.71
CA GLY A 140 -11.55 -20.18 7.40
C GLY A 140 -11.22 -20.44 8.87
N LEU A 141 -10.72 -21.63 9.21
CA LEU A 141 -10.31 -21.99 10.58
C LEU A 141 -8.80 -22.23 10.71
N ASP A 142 -8.08 -22.21 9.59
CA ASP A 142 -6.62 -22.33 9.60
C ASP A 142 -6.01 -20.93 9.67
N VAL A 143 -5.08 -20.73 10.59
CA VAL A 143 -4.48 -19.42 10.90
C VAL A 143 -3.01 -19.62 11.18
N ILE A 144 -2.18 -18.74 10.63
CA ILE A 144 -0.74 -18.67 10.91
C ILE A 144 -0.36 -17.28 11.43
N GLU A 145 0.67 -17.23 12.29
CA GLU A 145 1.39 -16.00 12.59
C GLU A 145 2.36 -15.70 11.44
N VAL A 146 2.36 -14.47 10.96
CA VAL A 146 3.19 -13.99 9.84
C VAL A 146 4.19 -12.96 10.37
N GLU A 147 5.45 -13.39 10.46
CA GLU A 147 6.57 -12.55 10.86
C GLU A 147 6.93 -11.55 9.74
N PRO A 148 7.10 -10.25 10.02
CA PRO A 148 7.53 -9.28 9.03
C PRO A 148 8.95 -9.55 8.52
N ASP A 149 9.14 -9.43 7.21
CA ASP A 149 10.46 -9.47 6.58
C ASP A 149 11.17 -8.12 6.78
N PRO A 150 12.30 -8.07 7.51
CA PRO A 150 13.01 -6.82 7.76
C PRO A 150 13.68 -6.23 6.51
N LEU A 151 13.80 -6.99 5.41
CA LEU A 151 14.40 -6.48 4.17
C LEU A 151 13.51 -5.47 3.46
N THR A 152 12.20 -5.67 3.54
CA THR A 152 11.18 -4.86 2.86
C THR A 152 10.50 -3.86 3.80
N ALA A 153 10.94 -3.80 5.06
CA ALA A 153 10.42 -2.90 6.05
C ALA A 153 10.62 -1.44 5.63
N LEU A 154 9.53 -0.67 5.66
CA LEU A 154 9.52 0.76 5.37
C LEU A 154 8.83 1.50 6.50
N GLU A 155 9.41 2.63 6.89
CA GLU A 155 8.83 3.58 7.83
C GLU A 155 8.97 4.98 7.25
N VAL A 156 7.89 5.73 7.32
CA VAL A 156 7.79 7.14 6.92
C VAL A 156 7.53 7.92 8.21
N ASP A 157 8.40 8.87 8.54
CA ASP A 157 8.19 9.87 9.60
C ASP A 157 8.72 11.20 9.10
N GLU A 158 7.91 11.82 8.23
CA GLU A 158 8.27 13.03 7.50
C GLU A 158 7.26 14.15 7.77
N THR A 159 7.66 15.39 7.47
CA THR A 159 6.75 16.53 7.47
C THR A 159 6.45 16.88 6.03
N SER A 160 5.18 16.81 5.63
CA SER A 160 4.75 17.17 4.28
C SER A 160 5.04 18.63 3.96
N ALA A 161 5.04 18.98 2.68
CA ALA A 161 5.19 20.36 2.22
C ALA A 161 4.11 21.30 2.80
N GLN A 162 2.95 20.75 3.14
CA GLN A 162 1.78 21.41 3.73
C GLN A 162 1.86 21.47 5.27
N GLY A 163 2.85 20.81 5.86
CA GLY A 163 3.19 20.92 7.28
C GLY A 163 2.46 19.94 8.20
N PHE A 164 1.77 18.94 7.66
CA PHE A 164 1.30 17.79 8.45
C PHE A 164 2.41 16.75 8.59
N PHE A 165 2.28 15.87 9.58
CA PHE A 165 3.25 14.79 9.79
C PHE A 165 2.74 13.53 9.10
N ALA A 166 3.47 13.04 8.10
CA ALA A 166 3.21 11.76 7.45
C ALA A 166 3.93 10.66 8.25
N ARG A 167 3.16 9.78 8.89
CA ARG A 167 3.68 8.77 9.81
C ARG A 167 3.09 7.42 9.53
N TYR A 168 3.72 6.69 8.62
CA TYR A 168 3.22 5.43 8.09
C TYR A 168 4.30 4.37 8.10
N TYR A 169 3.90 3.12 7.95
CA TYR A 169 4.82 2.01 7.76
C TYR A 169 4.25 0.99 6.79
N MET A 170 5.15 0.18 6.25
CA MET A 170 4.82 -1.01 5.50
C MET A 170 5.68 -2.17 6.01
N ARG A 171 5.08 -3.35 6.08
CA ARG A 171 5.73 -4.63 6.32
C ARG A 171 5.19 -5.65 5.32
N THR A 172 6.01 -6.65 5.01
CA THR A 172 5.62 -7.71 4.11
C THR A 172 6.15 -9.06 4.57
N ALA A 173 5.61 -10.14 4.01
CA ALA A 173 6.14 -11.48 4.19
C ALA A 173 5.78 -12.39 3.01
N ASP A 174 6.67 -13.34 2.71
CA ASP A 174 6.37 -14.45 1.81
C ASP A 174 5.44 -15.45 2.52
N VAL A 175 4.21 -15.56 2.02
CA VAL A 175 3.17 -16.47 2.52
C VAL A 175 2.80 -17.53 1.48
N THR A 176 3.70 -17.78 0.52
CA THR A 176 3.47 -18.69 -0.62
C THR A 176 3.00 -20.07 -0.18
N GLU A 177 3.61 -20.65 0.85
CA GLU A 177 3.24 -22.00 1.32
C GLU A 177 1.79 -22.06 1.81
N PHE A 178 1.35 -21.06 2.58
CA PHE A 178 -0.01 -20.98 3.11
C PHE A 178 -1.03 -20.79 1.98
N VAL A 179 -0.77 -19.85 1.06
CA VAL A 179 -1.68 -19.56 -0.05
C VAL A 179 -1.73 -20.70 -1.06
N ALA A 180 -0.60 -21.38 -1.32
CA ALA A 180 -0.57 -22.54 -2.20
C ALA A 180 -1.35 -23.75 -1.64
N ALA A 181 -1.42 -23.89 -0.32
CA ALA A 181 -2.21 -24.93 0.34
C ALA A 181 -3.72 -24.70 0.25
N HIS A 182 -4.16 -23.43 0.20
CA HIS A 182 -5.56 -23.04 0.30
C HIS A 182 -6.20 -22.60 -1.04
N GLY A 183 -5.44 -21.94 -1.92
CA GLY A 183 -5.91 -21.49 -3.23
C GLY A 183 -6.89 -20.31 -3.15
N ALA A 184 -7.89 -20.30 -4.02
CA ALA A 184 -8.91 -19.25 -4.05
C ALA A 184 -9.88 -19.34 -2.86
N GLY A 185 -10.34 -18.19 -2.36
CA GLY A 185 -11.32 -18.11 -1.28
C GLY A 185 -11.09 -16.89 -0.38
N ALA A 186 -11.83 -16.82 0.71
CA ALA A 186 -11.73 -15.74 1.69
C ALA A 186 -10.46 -15.90 2.53
N TYR A 187 -9.59 -14.88 2.47
CA TYR A 187 -8.48 -14.70 3.38
C TYR A 187 -8.78 -13.56 4.32
N ASP A 188 -8.20 -13.63 5.50
CA ASP A 188 -8.30 -12.60 6.50
C ASP A 188 -6.97 -12.27 7.14
N VAL A 189 -6.85 -11.02 7.59
CA VAL A 189 -5.67 -10.54 8.29
C VAL A 189 -6.10 -9.80 9.54
N ALA A 190 -5.46 -10.12 10.66
CA ALA A 190 -5.73 -9.54 11.97
C ALA A 190 -4.49 -9.01 12.67
N GLY A 191 -4.69 -8.07 13.59
CA GLY A 191 -3.63 -7.57 14.48
C GLY A 191 -2.61 -6.65 13.79
N VAL A 192 -3.01 -5.92 12.75
CA VAL A 192 -2.14 -4.93 12.08
C VAL A 192 -2.10 -3.65 12.94
N PRO A 193 -0.93 -3.23 13.45
CA PRO A 193 -0.81 -2.02 14.24
C PRO A 193 -1.21 -0.77 13.46
N ALA A 194 -2.06 0.07 14.05
CA ALA A 194 -2.43 1.36 13.48
C ALA A 194 -3.02 2.29 14.53
N THR A 195 -3.17 3.56 14.17
CA THR A 195 -3.85 4.57 14.99
C THR A 195 -5.25 4.86 14.46
N GLN A 196 -6.10 5.46 15.30
CA GLN A 196 -7.46 5.89 15.03
C GLN A 196 -7.84 7.18 15.79
N ASP A 197 -6.85 7.98 16.22
CA ASP A 197 -7.04 9.14 17.09
C ASP A 197 -8.21 10.03 16.62
N THR A 198 -9.17 10.26 17.52
CA THR A 198 -10.42 10.95 17.21
C THR A 198 -10.20 12.37 16.69
N GLY A 199 -9.14 13.07 17.10
CA GLY A 199 -8.85 14.45 16.68
C GLY A 199 -8.18 14.57 15.30
N ILE A 200 -7.80 13.45 14.70
CA ILE A 200 -7.12 13.40 13.40
C ILE A 200 -8.12 12.94 12.34
N ASN A 201 -8.48 13.82 11.42
CA ASN A 201 -9.59 13.60 10.48
C ASN A 201 -9.16 13.25 9.05
N SER A 202 -7.85 13.11 8.77
CA SER A 202 -7.37 12.87 7.41
C SER A 202 -6.03 12.10 7.32
N LEU A 203 -5.68 11.29 8.33
CA LEU A 203 -4.33 10.66 8.37
C LEU A 203 -4.29 9.28 9.05
N ASN A 204 -5.35 8.84 9.72
CA ASN A 204 -5.33 7.48 10.28
C ASN A 204 -5.71 6.50 9.17
N ALA A 205 -4.84 5.55 8.86
CA ALA A 205 -5.04 4.57 7.80
C ALA A 205 -4.46 3.22 8.21
N ALA A 206 -5.04 2.14 7.69
CA ALA A 206 -4.59 0.77 7.93
C ALA A 206 -5.18 -0.17 6.89
N GLY A 207 -4.40 -1.14 6.44
CA GLY A 207 -4.89 -2.14 5.50
C GLY A 207 -3.86 -3.21 5.18
N TRP A 208 -4.28 -4.14 4.34
CA TRP A 208 -3.43 -5.22 3.84
C TRP A 208 -3.74 -5.56 2.39
N THR A 209 -2.77 -6.14 1.71
CA THR A 209 -2.89 -6.65 0.34
C THR A 209 -2.15 -7.98 0.25
N LEU A 210 -2.79 -8.99 -0.31
CA LEU A 210 -2.18 -10.26 -0.67
C LEU A 210 -1.95 -10.31 -2.18
N VAL A 211 -0.69 -10.19 -2.61
CA VAL A 211 -0.27 -10.27 -4.01
C VAL A 211 0.08 -11.71 -4.36
N VAL A 212 -0.50 -12.26 -5.42
CA VAL A 212 -0.35 -13.67 -5.80
C VAL A 212 0.05 -13.78 -7.27
N ALA A 213 1.21 -14.40 -7.52
CA ALA A 213 1.58 -14.86 -8.85
C ALA A 213 1.18 -16.32 -9.01
N TYR A 214 0.41 -16.64 -10.05
CA TYR A 214 -0.07 -17.99 -10.31
C TYR A 214 0.26 -18.45 -11.73
N ARG A 215 0.42 -19.77 -11.90
CA ARG A 215 0.44 -20.45 -13.20
C ARG A 215 -0.95 -20.95 -13.53
N ASN A 216 -1.38 -20.74 -14.77
CA ASN A 216 -2.53 -21.43 -15.34
C ASN A 216 -2.25 -21.71 -16.81
N SER A 217 -2.38 -22.97 -17.25
CA SER A 217 -2.05 -23.35 -18.64
C SER A 217 -3.01 -22.77 -19.68
N SER A 218 -4.16 -22.24 -19.27
CA SER A 218 -5.13 -21.59 -20.15
C SER A 218 -4.82 -20.11 -20.40
N GLU A 219 -3.87 -19.53 -19.65
CA GLU A 219 -3.45 -18.13 -19.77
C GLU A 219 -2.28 -17.97 -20.75
N PRO A 220 -2.10 -16.78 -21.35
CA PRO A 220 -0.88 -16.41 -22.07
C PRO A 220 0.39 -16.55 -21.21
N ILE A 221 1.51 -16.83 -21.89
CA ILE A 221 2.83 -16.78 -21.25
C ILE A 221 3.20 -15.32 -20.99
N ARG A 222 3.46 -15.00 -19.72
CA ARG A 222 3.87 -13.68 -19.26
C ARG A 222 5.19 -13.80 -18.49
N ASN A 223 5.89 -12.68 -18.35
CA ASN A 223 6.89 -12.55 -17.31
C ASN A 223 6.18 -12.06 -16.05
N LEU A 224 6.08 -12.93 -15.05
CA LEU A 224 5.43 -12.65 -13.76
C LEU A 224 6.50 -12.13 -12.83
N THR A 225 6.35 -10.87 -12.42
CA THR A 225 7.32 -10.19 -11.54
C THR A 225 6.59 -9.54 -10.38
N VAL A 226 7.13 -9.73 -9.17
CA VAL A 226 6.69 -9.03 -7.96
C VAL A 226 7.87 -8.25 -7.41
N PHE A 227 7.70 -6.94 -7.37
CA PHE A 227 8.58 -6.03 -6.64
C PHE A 227 7.89 -5.62 -5.35
N VAL A 228 8.64 -5.50 -4.27
CA VAL A 228 8.13 -5.04 -2.98
C VAL A 228 8.97 -3.86 -2.51
N GLY A 229 8.29 -2.80 -2.15
CA GLY A 229 8.88 -1.55 -1.72
C GLY A 229 7.81 -0.47 -1.74
N GLY A 230 8.16 0.71 -1.28
CA GLY A 230 7.25 1.85 -1.29
C GLY A 230 8.01 3.14 -1.03
N SER A 231 7.36 4.24 -1.38
CA SER A 231 7.74 5.60 -1.08
C SER A 231 6.49 6.35 -0.65
N PHE A 232 6.72 7.42 0.12
CA PHE A 232 5.69 8.40 0.39
C PHE A 232 5.57 9.32 -0.83
N VAL A 233 4.34 9.55 -1.30
CA VAL A 233 4.04 10.56 -2.33
C VAL A 233 3.33 11.69 -1.62
N ASP A 234 3.99 12.85 -1.56
CA ASP A 234 3.41 14.05 -0.95
C ASP A 234 2.43 14.74 -1.90
N GLU A 235 1.57 15.59 -1.36
CA GLU A 235 0.69 16.44 -2.14
C GLU A 235 1.48 17.32 -3.13
N GLU A 236 0.97 17.46 -4.36
CA GLU A 236 1.61 18.20 -5.46
C GLU A 236 3.04 17.72 -5.81
N SER A 237 3.40 16.49 -5.42
CA SER A 237 4.68 15.86 -5.74
C SER A 237 4.52 14.73 -6.76
N THR A 238 5.66 14.20 -7.23
CA THR A 238 5.70 13.04 -8.11
C THR A 238 6.90 12.21 -7.71
N GLU A 239 6.67 10.92 -7.48
CA GLU A 239 7.71 9.97 -7.17
C GLU A 239 7.83 8.95 -8.30
N ASP A 240 9.02 8.87 -8.89
CA ASP A 240 9.32 7.90 -9.94
C ASP A 240 9.87 6.61 -9.33
N TYR A 241 9.25 5.50 -9.72
CA TYR A 241 9.73 4.16 -9.37
C TYR A 241 10.30 3.47 -10.60
N THR A 242 11.63 3.36 -10.65
CA THR A 242 12.28 2.59 -11.71
C THR A 242 12.27 1.11 -11.36
N PHE A 243 11.71 0.29 -12.25
CA PHE A 243 11.77 -1.16 -12.15
C PHE A 243 12.41 -1.75 -13.41
N ALA A 244 13.19 -2.82 -13.23
CA ALA A 244 13.92 -3.49 -14.31
C ALA A 244 14.07 -4.99 -14.01
N GLY A 245 14.49 -5.77 -15.00
CA GLY A 245 14.75 -7.20 -14.82
C GLY A 245 13.60 -8.13 -15.22
N PHE A 246 12.54 -7.58 -15.82
CA PHE A 246 11.49 -8.34 -16.50
C PHE A 246 11.67 -8.27 -18.03
N CYS A 247 11.10 -9.24 -18.75
CA CYS A 247 11.17 -9.29 -20.20
C CYS A 247 9.78 -9.19 -20.81
N THR A 248 9.63 -8.35 -21.82
CA THR A 248 8.47 -8.31 -22.70
C THR A 248 8.75 -9.15 -23.97
N PRO A 249 7.71 -9.59 -24.70
CA PRO A 249 7.91 -10.23 -26.00
C PRO A 249 8.79 -9.36 -26.92
N PRO A 250 9.78 -9.95 -27.62
CA PRO A 250 10.76 -9.17 -28.41
C PRO A 250 10.17 -8.53 -29.68
N MET A 251 8.93 -8.88 -30.04
CA MET A 251 8.18 -8.33 -31.16
C MET A 251 6.69 -8.56 -31.02
N GLY A 252 5.91 -7.73 -31.71
CA GLY A 252 4.45 -7.76 -31.66
C GLY A 252 3.90 -6.83 -30.58
N GLU A 253 2.61 -6.52 -30.70
CA GLU A 253 1.87 -5.89 -29.61
C GLU A 253 1.63 -6.93 -28.51
N PHE A 254 1.69 -6.48 -27.27
CA PHE A 254 1.40 -7.29 -26.10
C PHE A 254 0.70 -6.42 -25.06
N ASP A 255 -0.17 -7.05 -24.28
CA ASP A 255 -0.79 -6.41 -23.13
C ASP A 255 0.06 -6.70 -21.87
N GLY A 256 0.16 -5.70 -21.00
CA GLY A 256 0.76 -5.81 -19.67
C GLY A 256 -0.30 -5.54 -18.61
N TYR A 257 -0.07 -6.07 -17.41
CA TYR A 257 -0.89 -5.81 -16.23
C TYR A 257 0.02 -5.33 -15.12
N ALA A 258 -0.44 -4.35 -14.34
CA ALA A 258 0.21 -3.88 -13.14
C ALA A 258 -0.76 -4.05 -11.97
N VAL A 259 -0.24 -4.57 -10.87
CA VAL A 259 -0.93 -4.57 -9.58
C VAL A 259 -0.14 -3.61 -8.71
N VAL A 260 -0.82 -2.61 -8.17
CA VAL A 260 -0.24 -1.61 -7.27
C VAL A 260 -1.11 -1.52 -6.03
N SER A 261 -0.48 -1.40 -4.88
CA SER A 261 -1.15 -1.15 -3.60
C SER A 261 -0.68 0.20 -3.08
N ALA A 262 -1.62 0.94 -2.49
CA ALA A 262 -1.38 2.21 -1.83
C ALA A 262 -2.18 2.25 -0.52
N ILE A 263 -1.66 2.97 0.45
CA ILE A 263 -2.37 3.33 1.67
C ILE A 263 -2.61 4.84 1.64
N GLU A 264 -3.72 5.30 2.23
CA GLU A 264 -4.10 6.72 2.19
C GLU A 264 -4.43 7.24 0.77
N GLY A 265 -5.15 6.41 0.01
CA GLY A 265 -5.76 6.82 -1.26
C GLY A 265 -7.22 7.19 -1.03
N ASP A 266 -7.51 8.46 -0.75
CA ASP A 266 -8.85 8.90 -0.33
C ASP A 266 -9.89 8.74 -1.43
N ALA A 267 -11.08 8.28 -1.04
CA ALA A 267 -12.16 8.03 -2.00
C ALA A 267 -12.77 9.32 -2.57
N ASP A 268 -12.69 10.44 -1.84
CA ASP A 268 -13.33 11.71 -2.19
C ASP A 268 -12.34 12.82 -2.61
N LEU A 269 -11.04 12.65 -2.34
CA LEU A 269 -10.00 13.51 -2.88
C LEU A 269 -9.60 13.08 -4.29
N THR A 270 -9.11 14.03 -5.06
CA THR A 270 -8.75 13.84 -6.48
C THR A 270 -7.45 14.56 -6.75
N GLY A 271 -6.68 14.11 -7.73
CA GLY A 271 -5.44 14.72 -8.20
C GLY A 271 -4.27 13.76 -8.20
N ASP A 272 -4.41 12.61 -7.54
CA ASP A 272 -3.48 11.49 -7.66
C ASP A 272 -3.69 10.75 -8.99
N GLY A 273 -2.63 10.05 -9.40
CA GLY A 273 -2.63 9.28 -10.62
C GLY A 273 -1.43 8.35 -10.68
N LEU A 274 -1.52 7.35 -11.55
CA LEU A 274 -0.42 6.44 -11.83
C LEU A 274 -0.15 6.42 -13.33
N ALA A 275 1.09 6.68 -13.73
CA ALA A 275 1.49 6.70 -15.13
C ALA A 275 2.76 5.88 -15.36
N ILE A 276 2.90 5.32 -16.56
CA ILE A 276 4.05 4.49 -16.95
C ILE A 276 4.76 5.08 -18.17
N ALA A 277 6.08 5.01 -18.17
CA ALA A 277 6.93 5.34 -19.31
C ALA A 277 8.01 4.28 -19.49
N GLU A 278 8.55 4.16 -20.72
CA GLU A 278 9.72 3.30 -20.98
C GLU A 278 10.98 3.82 -20.28
N THR A 279 11.07 5.15 -20.10
CA THR A 279 12.18 5.83 -19.42
C THR A 279 11.64 7.04 -18.66
N ASP A 280 12.36 7.49 -17.63
CA ASP A 280 12.04 8.69 -16.83
C ASP A 280 11.99 9.98 -17.67
N ALA A 281 12.48 9.95 -18.92
CA ALA A 281 12.34 11.07 -19.87
C ALA A 281 10.94 11.17 -20.49
N GLY A 282 10.06 10.18 -20.26
CA GLY A 282 8.72 10.10 -20.82
C GLY A 282 8.69 9.75 -22.33
N PRO A 283 7.55 9.95 -23.00
CA PRO A 283 6.29 10.41 -22.41
C PRO A 283 5.69 9.36 -21.48
N PHE A 284 5.09 9.83 -20.38
CA PHE A 284 4.28 9.00 -19.49
C PHE A 284 2.89 8.81 -20.08
N VAL A 285 2.33 7.62 -19.85
CA VAL A 285 0.97 7.24 -20.21
C VAL A 285 0.22 6.92 -18.94
N ASP A 286 -0.88 7.63 -18.69
CA ASP A 286 -1.71 7.40 -17.52
C ASP A 286 -2.34 6.01 -17.58
N LEU A 287 -2.30 5.30 -16.46
CA LEU A 287 -3.08 4.10 -16.24
C LEU A 287 -4.47 4.52 -15.76
N VAL A 288 -5.51 3.88 -16.31
CA VAL A 288 -6.91 4.19 -16.00
C VAL A 288 -7.73 2.91 -15.98
N GLY A 289 -8.74 2.88 -15.13
CA GLY A 289 -9.73 1.81 -15.03
C GLY A 289 -11.13 2.37 -14.73
N PRO A 290 -12.19 1.57 -14.87
CA PRO A 290 -13.55 1.97 -14.50
C PRO A 290 -13.69 2.54 -13.09
N ASN A 291 -12.99 1.95 -12.11
CA ASN A 291 -12.91 2.39 -10.71
C ASN A 291 -11.56 3.03 -10.35
N ASN A 292 -10.68 3.25 -11.35
CA ASN A 292 -9.43 3.99 -11.19
C ASN A 292 -9.39 5.16 -12.20
N PRO A 293 -10.18 6.23 -11.99
CA PRO A 293 -10.13 7.44 -12.82
C PRO A 293 -8.73 8.02 -12.97
N VAL A 294 -8.47 8.71 -14.08
CA VAL A 294 -7.16 9.34 -14.38
C VAL A 294 -6.75 10.41 -13.34
N ASP A 295 -7.72 11.01 -12.67
CA ASP A 295 -7.56 12.06 -11.67
C ASP A 295 -7.93 11.59 -10.26
N ASN A 296 -8.12 10.29 -10.05
CA ASN A 296 -8.22 9.64 -8.74
C ASN A 296 -7.96 8.14 -8.93
N PHE A 297 -6.70 7.77 -9.12
CA PHE A 297 -6.34 6.37 -9.40
C PHE A 297 -6.44 5.53 -8.13
N PHE A 298 -6.09 6.09 -6.97
CA PHE A 298 -6.06 5.42 -5.68
C PHE A 298 -7.27 5.83 -4.82
N ALA A 299 -8.43 5.21 -5.06
CA ALA A 299 -9.71 5.63 -4.46
C ALA A 299 -10.23 4.70 -3.33
N SER A 300 -9.35 4.23 -2.44
CA SER A 300 -9.68 3.32 -1.30
C SER A 300 -10.49 2.08 -1.70
N GLN A 301 -10.13 1.46 -2.81
CA GLN A 301 -10.84 0.31 -3.39
C GLN A 301 -9.86 -0.77 -3.80
N ILE A 302 -10.37 -2.00 -3.84
CA ILE A 302 -9.69 -3.09 -4.53
C ILE A 302 -10.39 -3.36 -5.84
N ASN A 303 -9.61 -3.37 -6.92
CA ASN A 303 -10.13 -3.60 -8.27
C ASN A 303 -9.48 -4.84 -8.89
N ASP A 304 -10.24 -5.49 -9.76
CA ASP A 304 -9.72 -6.59 -10.58
C ASP A 304 -8.74 -6.08 -11.66
N PRO A 305 -8.09 -6.97 -12.44
CA PRO A 305 -7.16 -6.55 -13.49
C PRO A 305 -7.76 -5.70 -14.61
N ASP A 306 -9.09 -5.63 -14.72
CA ASP A 306 -9.81 -4.77 -15.67
C ASP A 306 -10.23 -3.43 -15.02
N GLY A 307 -9.90 -3.21 -13.75
CA GLY A 307 -10.18 -2.01 -12.99
C GLY A 307 -11.61 -1.91 -12.46
N ASN A 308 -12.31 -3.03 -12.25
CA ASN A 308 -13.68 -3.09 -11.73
C ASN A 308 -13.79 -3.53 -10.27
#